data_AF-A0A2Z6M431-F1
#
_entry.id   AF-A0A2Z6M431-F1
#
_cell.length_a   1.000
_cell.length_b   1.000
_cell.length_c   1.000
_cell.angle_alpha   90.00
_cell.angle_beta   90.00
_cell.angle_gamma   90.00
#
_symmetry.space_group_name_H-M   'P 1'
#
loop_
_entity.id
_entity.type
_entity.pdbx_description
1 polymer ?
#
loop_
_entity_poly.entity_id
_entity_poly.type
_entity_poly.pdbx_seq_one_letter_code
_entity_poly.pdbx_strand_id
1 'polypeptide(L)'
;MASGSDVDDNDPNHKRQRFTTTGTLKSPPSLQAPPLPTLSLDLIEEILCRLPVKLLLQFRCLNKSFKSLISDSKFAKKHLRLSTKRHHLMVSSTNNSDELVLFDSPIASDFPTSTLPLTQISYPNCFKTGYWTSCSCDGIFCLTMRDHSSAILWNPSLRTFKILPPLDNKPLLSAYSFGYDKFIHNYKVIAMSFFTEKCEVSVLTLGMDSWRRIQDFPSSGLVRGLGIFVAGTVNWLPLDNLIVSLDLKKELYQKIPQPPLVDLKKGIWTLGALKDCLCIYGSSDDIVFLDIWITKEYRNKASWTKLYCVPHMGIGGICAYTKTMYFFENDRLLVGFYELGSSKFKVVVYDSKNGTFMSPKNQNFNSWTHTEVYIESLISPCS
;
A
#
# COMPACT_ATOMS: atom_id res chain seq x y z
N MET A 1 57.65 -4.88 37.46
CA MET A 1 58.40 -3.89 38.25
C MET A 1 59.06 -2.92 37.28
N ALA A 2 58.91 -1.63 37.58
CA ALA A 2 59.66 -0.49 37.08
C ALA A 2 59.74 -0.26 35.55
N SER A 3 58.83 0.60 35.11
CA SER A 3 59.06 1.66 34.12
C SER A 3 60.29 2.52 34.45
N GLY A 4 60.99 3.01 33.42
CA GLY A 4 61.99 4.06 33.53
C GLY A 4 62.37 4.58 32.15
N SER A 5 61.85 5.76 31.82
CA SER A 5 62.34 6.69 30.80
C SER A 5 63.77 7.15 31.18
N ASP A 6 64.64 7.70 30.32
CA ASP A 6 64.47 8.98 29.62
C ASP A 6 65.79 9.38 28.92
N VAL A 7 65.64 10.27 27.92
CA VAL A 7 66.53 11.38 27.52
C VAL A 7 67.62 11.19 26.44
N ASP A 8 67.51 12.15 25.50
CA ASP A 8 68.28 12.61 24.35
C ASP A 8 69.80 12.77 24.52
N ASP A 9 70.55 12.72 23.41
CA ASP A 9 71.34 13.89 22.98
C ASP A 9 71.81 13.84 21.51
N ASN A 10 71.98 15.03 20.94
CA ASN A 10 72.09 15.37 19.52
C ASN A 10 73.56 15.43 18.97
N ASP A 11 73.72 14.96 17.71
CA ASP A 11 74.46 15.60 16.59
C ASP A 11 76.02 15.58 16.57
N PRO A 12 76.77 15.90 15.46
CA PRO A 12 76.50 15.90 14.02
C PRO A 12 77.54 15.19 13.11
N ASN A 13 77.10 14.95 11.85
CA ASN A 13 77.83 15.00 10.56
C ASN A 13 79.31 14.56 10.46
N HIS A 14 79.58 13.51 9.65
CA HIS A 14 80.61 13.62 8.62
C HIS A 14 80.37 12.73 7.38
N LYS A 15 80.47 13.41 6.24
CA LYS A 15 80.34 12.99 4.83
C LYS A 15 81.06 11.69 4.47
N ARG A 16 80.44 10.87 3.62
CA ARG A 16 81.14 10.16 2.54
C ARG A 16 80.28 10.05 1.27
N GLN A 17 80.78 10.66 0.21
CA GLN A 17 80.24 10.59 -1.15
C GLN A 17 80.53 9.23 -1.80
N ARG A 18 79.52 8.80 -2.56
CA ARG A 18 79.43 7.79 -3.65
C ARG A 18 80.72 7.47 -4.42
N PHE A 19 80.84 6.22 -4.88
CA PHE A 19 80.74 5.79 -6.31
C PHE A 19 80.52 4.27 -6.36
N THR A 20 79.29 3.82 -6.65
CA THR A 20 78.81 3.19 -7.90
C THR A 20 79.34 1.80 -8.23
N THR A 21 78.42 0.83 -8.20
CA THR A 21 78.37 -0.22 -9.23
C THR A 21 76.95 -0.35 -9.74
N THR A 22 76.87 -0.25 -11.05
CA THR A 22 75.72 -0.27 -11.96
C THR A 22 74.88 -1.55 -11.85
N GLY A 23 73.56 -1.36 -11.74
CA GLY A 23 72.55 -2.39 -11.90
C GLY A 23 71.23 -1.74 -12.31
N THR A 24 71.00 -1.64 -13.60
CA THR A 24 69.80 -1.08 -14.22
C THR A 24 68.61 -2.01 -13.98
N LEU A 25 67.77 -1.75 -12.96
CA LEU A 25 66.41 -2.30 -12.92
C LEU A 25 65.49 -1.37 -13.72
N LYS A 26 65.21 -1.76 -14.96
CA LYS A 26 64.06 -1.22 -15.70
C LYS A 26 62.80 -1.70 -14.98
N SER A 27 61.97 -0.77 -14.49
CA SER A 27 60.62 -1.09 -14.06
C SER A 27 59.82 -1.65 -15.24
N PRO A 28 58.96 -2.66 -15.05
CA PRO A 28 58.07 -3.10 -16.11
C PRO A 28 57.12 -1.94 -16.48
N PRO A 29 56.72 -1.79 -17.76
CA PRO A 29 55.66 -0.86 -18.11
C PRO A 29 54.41 -1.28 -17.33
N SER A 30 53.80 -0.33 -16.60
CA SER A 30 52.54 -0.56 -15.91
C SER A 30 51.51 -0.99 -16.95
N LEU A 31 51.11 -2.26 -16.94
CA LEU A 31 49.90 -2.72 -17.60
C LEU A 31 48.74 -1.97 -16.94
N GLN A 32 48.31 -0.86 -17.54
CA GLN A 32 47.05 -0.24 -17.17
C GLN A 32 45.98 -1.30 -17.40
N ALA A 33 45.39 -1.78 -16.31
CA ALA A 33 44.23 -2.64 -16.38
C ALA A 33 43.18 -1.94 -17.28
N PRO A 34 42.54 -2.65 -18.23
CA PRO A 34 41.51 -2.05 -19.04
C PRO A 34 40.46 -1.40 -18.11
N PRO A 35 39.97 -0.19 -18.43
CA PRO A 35 38.97 0.45 -17.59
C PRO A 35 37.81 -0.52 -17.41
N LEU A 36 37.45 -0.76 -16.14
CA LEU A 36 36.29 -1.57 -15.79
C LEU A 36 35.08 -1.05 -16.60
N PRO A 37 34.27 -1.94 -17.20
CA PRO A 37 33.12 -1.51 -17.97
C PRO A 37 32.23 -0.64 -17.08
N THR A 38 32.08 0.63 -17.46
CA THR A 38 31.24 1.59 -16.75
C THR A 38 29.82 1.47 -17.28
N LEU A 39 28.91 1.07 -16.41
CA LEU A 39 27.49 1.05 -16.73
C LEU A 39 27.00 2.50 -16.89
N SER A 40 26.32 2.82 -17.99
CA SER A 40 25.74 4.16 -18.21
C SER A 40 24.71 4.50 -17.12
N LEU A 41 24.57 5.78 -16.79
CA LEU A 41 23.61 6.26 -15.79
C LEU A 41 22.17 5.81 -16.07
N ASP A 42 21.75 5.78 -17.34
CA ASP A 42 20.40 5.36 -17.74
C ASP A 42 20.14 3.88 -17.43
N LEU A 43 21.12 3.02 -17.67
CA LEU A 43 21.06 1.59 -17.34
C LEU A 43 21.05 1.38 -15.82
N ILE A 44 21.84 2.16 -15.08
CA ILE A 44 21.82 2.12 -13.61
C ILE A 44 20.43 2.48 -13.10
N GLU A 45 19.85 3.57 -13.60
CA GLU A 45 18.50 3.99 -13.23
C GLU A 45 17.48 2.88 -13.53
N GLU A 46 17.54 2.26 -14.70
CA GLU A 46 16.63 1.18 -15.10
C GLU A 46 16.76 -0.06 -14.22
N ILE A 47 17.98 -0.41 -13.81
CA ILE A 47 18.23 -1.50 -12.85
C ILE A 47 17.65 -1.13 -11.48
N LEU A 48 17.95 0.06 -10.97
CA LEU A 48 17.49 0.50 -9.65
C LEU A 48 15.95 0.59 -9.61
N CYS A 49 15.29 1.07 -10.66
CA CYS A 49 13.82 1.10 -10.72
C CYS A 49 13.19 -0.30 -10.60
N ARG A 50 13.94 -1.38 -10.87
CA ARG A 50 13.50 -2.78 -10.76
C ARG A 50 13.86 -3.44 -9.45
N LEU A 51 14.44 -2.72 -8.49
CA LEU A 51 14.72 -3.23 -7.15
C LEU A 51 13.57 -2.96 -6.17
N PRO A 52 13.36 -3.85 -5.17
CA PRO A 52 12.49 -3.59 -4.02
C PRO A 52 12.87 -2.31 -3.26
N VAL A 53 11.88 -1.66 -2.64
CA VAL A 53 12.08 -0.38 -1.94
C VAL A 53 13.13 -0.51 -0.83
N LYS A 54 13.10 -1.62 -0.09
CA LYS A 54 14.08 -1.88 0.98
C LYS A 54 15.53 -1.81 0.50
N LEU A 55 15.84 -2.39 -0.66
CA LEU A 55 17.19 -2.33 -1.23
C LEU A 55 17.52 -0.90 -1.67
N LEU A 56 16.59 -0.21 -2.32
CA LEU A 56 16.79 1.18 -2.75
C LEU A 56 17.09 2.11 -1.57
N LEU A 57 16.41 1.93 -0.44
CA LEU A 57 16.72 2.69 0.78
C LEU A 57 18.14 2.41 1.31
N GLN A 58 18.66 1.20 1.15
CA GLN A 58 20.07 0.89 1.47
C GLN A 58 21.03 1.52 0.46
N PHE A 59 20.70 1.51 -0.84
CA PHE A 59 21.51 2.17 -1.89
C PHE A 59 21.64 3.68 -1.68
N ARG A 60 20.63 4.35 -1.10
CA ARG A 60 20.72 5.77 -0.71
C ARG A 60 21.87 6.06 0.25
N CYS A 61 22.31 5.09 1.03
CA CYS A 61 23.38 5.25 2.00
C CYS A 61 24.78 5.06 1.38
N LEU A 62 24.89 4.53 0.17
CA LEU A 62 26.19 4.20 -0.43
C LEU A 62 26.91 5.42 -1.01
N ASN A 63 26.19 6.30 -1.72
CA ASN A 63 26.78 7.52 -2.30
C ASN A 63 25.74 8.62 -2.57
N LYS A 64 26.22 9.85 -2.79
CA LYS A 64 25.38 11.04 -3.05
C LYS A 64 24.55 10.94 -4.33
N SER A 65 25.09 10.31 -5.38
CA SER A 65 24.39 10.15 -6.66
C SER A 65 23.16 9.25 -6.53
N PHE A 66 23.29 8.08 -5.88
CA PHE A 66 22.16 7.20 -5.57
C PHE A 66 21.17 7.84 -4.62
N LYS A 67 21.65 8.55 -3.59
CA LYS A 67 20.76 9.32 -2.71
C LYS A 67 19.92 10.32 -3.51
N SER A 68 20.55 11.09 -4.39
CA SER A 68 19.87 12.09 -5.24
C SER A 68 18.88 11.44 -6.20
N LEU A 69 19.29 10.39 -6.90
CA LEU A 69 18.46 9.68 -7.88
C LEU A 69 17.23 9.06 -7.22
N ILE A 70 17.41 8.32 -6.13
CA ILE A 70 16.31 7.60 -5.46
C ILE A 70 15.37 8.56 -4.72
N SER A 71 15.85 9.75 -4.35
CA SER A 71 15.01 10.82 -3.78
C SER A 71 14.29 11.67 -4.82
N ASP A 72 14.58 11.50 -6.12
CA ASP A 72 13.90 12.24 -7.18
C ASP A 72 12.46 11.75 -7.40
N SER A 73 11.53 12.70 -7.58
CA SER A 73 10.11 12.39 -7.75
C SER A 73 9.80 11.69 -9.08
N LYS A 74 10.57 11.93 -10.14
CA LYS A 74 10.41 11.24 -11.43
C LYS A 74 10.89 9.80 -11.31
N PHE A 75 12.00 9.57 -10.61
CA PHE A 75 12.47 8.22 -10.28
C PHE A 75 11.41 7.46 -9.47
N ALA A 76 10.84 8.08 -8.43
CA ALA A 76 9.79 7.45 -7.62
C ALA A 76 8.54 7.08 -8.46
N LYS A 77 8.11 7.96 -9.38
CA LYS A 77 7.01 7.68 -10.31
C LYS A 77 7.35 6.57 -11.31
N LYS A 78 8.58 6.52 -11.82
CA LYS A 78 9.05 5.46 -12.73
C LYS A 78 9.11 4.11 -12.01
N HIS A 79 9.67 4.09 -10.80
CA HIS A 79 9.71 2.91 -9.93
C HIS A 79 8.32 2.40 -9.60
N LEU A 80 7.37 3.28 -9.27
CA LEU A 80 5.97 2.92 -9.00
C LEU A 80 5.32 2.20 -10.18
N ARG A 81 5.47 2.72 -11.41
CA ARG A 81 4.94 2.11 -12.63
C ARG A 81 5.47 0.69 -12.86
N LEU A 82 6.75 0.47 -12.53
CA LEU A 82 7.42 -0.84 -12.64
C LEU A 82 7.12 -1.76 -11.44
N SER A 83 6.67 -1.21 -10.31
CA SER A 83 6.34 -1.95 -9.09
C SER A 83 4.91 -2.47 -9.06
N THR A 84 4.12 -2.25 -10.12
CA THR A 84 2.75 -2.79 -10.32
C THR A 84 2.65 -4.32 -10.25
N LYS A 85 3.77 -5.05 -10.18
CA LYS A 85 3.82 -6.50 -9.94
C LYS A 85 4.20 -6.91 -8.52
N ARG A 86 4.61 -5.96 -7.66
CA ARG A 86 5.05 -6.21 -6.27
C ARG A 86 3.93 -5.88 -5.30
N HIS A 87 2.89 -6.69 -5.32
CA HIS A 87 1.80 -6.57 -4.37
C HIS A 87 2.17 -7.22 -3.04
N HIS A 88 1.75 -6.59 -1.97
CA HIS A 88 1.92 -7.05 -0.60
C HIS A 88 0.56 -7.04 0.09
N LEU A 89 0.34 -8.04 0.92
CA LEU A 89 -0.80 -8.13 1.81
C LEU A 89 -0.39 -7.51 3.15
N MET A 90 -1.04 -6.40 3.50
CA MET A 90 -1.01 -5.86 4.85
C MET A 90 -2.09 -6.55 5.68
N VAL A 91 -1.71 -7.09 6.83
CA VAL A 91 -2.63 -7.67 7.81
C VAL A 91 -2.53 -6.90 9.12
N SER A 92 -3.64 -6.29 9.52
CA SER A 92 -3.80 -5.61 10.80
C SER A 92 -4.62 -6.48 11.74
N SER A 93 -4.06 -6.85 12.89
CA SER A 93 -4.70 -7.65 13.93
C SER A 93 -4.47 -6.99 15.29
N THR A 94 -5.19 -7.44 16.32
CA THR A 94 -4.83 -7.19 17.72
C THR A 94 -4.10 -8.38 18.32
N ASN A 95 -3.17 -8.15 19.24
CA ASN A 95 -2.58 -9.21 20.08
C ASN A 95 -3.47 -9.48 21.31
N ASN A 96 -3.04 -10.38 22.19
CA ASN A 96 -3.78 -10.74 23.41
C ASN A 96 -3.87 -9.60 24.45
N SER A 97 -3.13 -8.51 24.25
CA SER A 97 -3.14 -7.30 25.08
C SER A 97 -3.93 -6.17 24.42
N ASP A 98 -4.73 -6.46 23.39
CA ASP A 98 -5.47 -5.51 22.57
C ASP A 98 -4.60 -4.45 21.86
N GLU A 99 -3.31 -4.70 21.72
CA GLU A 99 -2.41 -3.83 20.97
C GLU A 99 -2.44 -4.18 19.48
N LEU A 100 -2.37 -3.15 18.63
CA LEU A 100 -2.27 -3.30 17.19
C LEU A 100 -1.01 -4.08 16.80
N VAL A 101 -1.14 -5.02 15.88
CA VAL A 101 -0.01 -5.68 15.22
C VAL A 101 -0.22 -5.64 13.72
N LEU A 102 0.81 -5.19 13.00
CA LEU A 102 0.80 -5.11 11.54
C LEU A 102 1.79 -6.13 10.97
N PHE A 103 1.33 -6.92 10.01
CA PHE A 103 2.15 -7.87 9.27
C PHE A 103 2.15 -7.54 7.78
N ASP A 104 3.33 -7.67 7.18
CA ASP A 104 3.54 -7.69 5.73
C ASP A 104 3.63 -9.12 5.22
N SER A 105 3.07 -9.38 4.04
CA SER A 105 3.35 -10.61 3.30
C SER A 105 3.43 -10.32 1.80
N PRO A 106 4.53 -10.67 1.10
CA PRO A 106 4.60 -10.52 -0.35
C PRO A 106 3.62 -11.46 -1.04
N ILE A 107 2.87 -10.93 -2.01
CA ILE A 107 1.95 -11.71 -2.84
C ILE A 107 2.73 -12.18 -4.08
N ALA A 108 3.36 -13.35 -3.98
CA ALA A 108 4.02 -13.99 -5.11
C ALA A 108 3.02 -14.60 -6.10
N SER A 109 3.41 -14.73 -7.37
CA SER A 109 2.62 -15.41 -8.41
C SER A 109 2.29 -16.86 -8.02
N ASP A 110 3.26 -17.53 -7.39
CA ASP A 110 3.10 -18.85 -6.78
C ASP A 110 2.79 -18.68 -5.30
N PHE A 111 1.64 -18.08 -5.00
CA PHE A 111 1.24 -17.81 -3.62
C PHE A 111 1.30 -19.12 -2.81
N PRO A 112 2.08 -19.14 -1.70
CA PRO A 112 2.42 -20.39 -1.05
C PRO A 112 1.17 -21.05 -0.49
N THR A 113 0.86 -22.25 -0.98
CA THR A 113 -0.18 -23.11 -0.44
C THR A 113 0.23 -23.75 0.88
N SER A 114 1.51 -23.64 1.27
CA SER A 114 2.09 -24.22 2.48
C SER A 114 2.06 -23.26 3.68
N THR A 115 2.71 -22.09 3.61
CA THR A 115 2.84 -21.15 4.73
C THR A 115 2.79 -19.70 4.25
N LEU A 116 1.99 -18.85 4.91
CA LEU A 116 1.97 -17.42 4.62
C LEU A 116 3.20 -16.74 5.25
N PRO A 117 4.13 -16.15 4.47
CA PRO A 117 5.30 -15.48 5.02
C PRO A 117 4.89 -14.15 5.64
N LEU A 118 4.71 -14.13 6.96
CA LEU A 118 4.32 -12.93 7.70
C LEU A 118 5.55 -12.28 8.35
N THR A 119 5.79 -11.01 8.02
CA THR A 119 6.83 -10.20 8.65
C THR A 119 6.17 -9.09 9.45
N GLN A 120 6.36 -9.05 10.77
CA GLN A 120 5.84 -7.96 11.58
C GLN A 120 6.54 -6.65 11.22
N ILE A 121 5.76 -5.58 11.00
CA ILE A 121 6.28 -4.26 10.64
C ILE A 121 6.21 -3.33 11.85
N SER A 122 7.27 -2.54 12.04
CA SER A 122 7.28 -1.40 12.95
C SER A 122 6.36 -0.30 12.45
N TYR A 123 5.56 0.27 13.33
CA TYR A 123 4.70 1.41 13.06
C TYR A 123 4.90 2.53 14.09
N PRO A 124 4.52 3.78 13.79
CA PRO A 124 4.64 4.90 14.73
C PRO A 124 3.81 4.70 16.00
N ASN A 125 4.31 5.15 17.17
CA ASN A 125 3.60 4.97 18.45
C ASN A 125 2.19 5.59 18.49
N CYS A 126 1.92 6.63 17.70
CA CYS A 126 0.57 7.18 17.57
C CYS A 126 -0.44 6.17 17.01
N PHE A 127 0.02 5.02 16.48
CA PHE A 127 -0.83 3.95 15.95
C PHE A 127 -1.28 2.94 17.01
N LYS A 128 -0.86 3.10 18.27
CA LYS A 128 -1.21 2.14 19.33
C LYS A 128 -2.67 2.22 19.79
N THR A 129 -3.45 3.18 19.30
CA THR A 129 -4.76 3.53 19.88
C THR A 129 -5.93 2.63 19.48
N GLY A 130 -5.77 1.56 18.69
CA GLY A 130 -6.85 0.58 18.44
C GLY A 130 -7.17 0.40 16.95
N TYR A 131 -8.45 0.26 16.58
CA TYR A 131 -8.89 -0.05 15.21
C TYR A 131 -9.05 1.19 14.32
N TRP A 132 -8.64 1.04 13.05
CA TRP A 132 -8.64 2.07 12.00
C TRP A 132 -9.39 1.49 10.81
N THR A 133 -10.09 2.33 10.05
CA THR A 133 -10.38 2.01 8.66
C THR A 133 -9.24 2.52 7.80
N SER A 134 -8.85 1.73 6.80
CA SER A 134 -7.75 2.07 5.90
C SER A 134 -8.13 1.91 4.43
N CYS A 135 -7.63 2.81 3.59
CA CYS A 135 -7.56 2.62 2.15
C CYS A 135 -6.13 2.87 1.68
N SER A 136 -5.75 2.35 0.52
CA SER A 136 -4.42 2.55 -0.04
C SER A 136 -4.46 3.12 -1.47
N CYS A 137 -3.47 3.93 -1.81
CA CYS A 137 -3.20 4.40 -3.17
C CYS A 137 -1.69 4.51 -3.35
N ASP A 138 -1.15 3.90 -4.41
CA ASP A 138 0.27 3.95 -4.77
C ASP A 138 1.23 3.65 -3.58
N GLY A 139 0.85 2.69 -2.74
CA GLY A 139 1.61 2.26 -1.56
C GLY A 139 1.49 3.15 -0.32
N ILE A 140 0.76 4.26 -0.40
CA ILE A 140 0.41 5.10 0.76
C ILE A 140 -0.94 4.66 1.31
N PHE A 141 -0.97 4.37 2.60
CA PHE A 141 -2.18 4.13 3.37
C PHE A 141 -2.74 5.44 3.91
N CYS A 142 -4.05 5.62 3.80
CA CYS A 142 -4.79 6.62 4.57
C CYS A 142 -5.55 5.90 5.67
N LEU A 143 -5.16 6.19 6.91
CA LEU A 143 -5.67 5.55 8.13
C LEU A 143 -6.54 6.56 8.89
N THR A 144 -7.77 6.18 9.22
CA THR A 144 -8.64 6.97 10.09
C THR A 144 -8.30 6.67 11.55
N MET A 145 -8.02 7.70 12.35
CA MET A 145 -7.77 7.55 13.79
C MET A 145 -9.02 7.03 14.51
N ARG A 146 -8.84 6.31 15.63
CA ARG A 146 -9.94 5.69 16.40
C ARG A 146 -10.98 6.68 16.91
N ASP A 147 -10.55 7.89 17.27
CA ASP A 147 -11.44 8.95 17.74
C ASP A 147 -12.17 9.67 16.59
N HIS A 148 -11.93 9.25 15.35
CA HIS A 148 -12.46 9.85 14.12
C HIS A 148 -12.17 11.35 13.96
N SER A 149 -11.22 11.89 14.72
CA SER A 149 -10.91 13.33 14.71
C SER A 149 -9.96 13.74 13.59
N SER A 150 -9.14 12.79 13.13
CA SER A 150 -8.07 13.03 12.17
C SER A 150 -7.69 11.75 11.41
N ALA A 151 -6.82 11.89 10.43
CA ALA A 151 -6.27 10.79 9.65
C ALA A 151 -4.75 10.88 9.52
N ILE A 152 -4.13 9.74 9.24
CA ILE A 152 -2.70 9.60 9.02
C ILE A 152 -2.46 9.05 7.63
N LEU A 153 -1.54 9.67 6.89
CA LEU A 153 -0.94 9.08 5.69
C LEU A 153 0.32 8.32 6.08
N TRP A 154 0.44 7.06 5.66
CA TRP A 154 1.56 6.20 6.04
C TRP A 154 2.07 5.41 4.84
N ASN A 155 3.37 5.48 4.57
CA ASN A 155 4.03 4.57 3.64
C ASN A 155 4.85 3.55 4.46
N PRO A 156 4.42 2.27 4.53
CA PRO A 156 5.15 1.23 5.25
C PRO A 156 6.53 0.93 4.65
N SER A 157 6.67 0.99 3.32
CA SER A 157 7.94 0.74 2.62
C SER A 157 9.01 1.79 2.95
N LEU A 158 8.59 3.05 3.13
CA LEU A 158 9.47 4.15 3.54
C LEU A 158 9.57 4.32 5.07
N ARG A 159 8.64 3.72 5.82
CA ARG A 159 8.46 3.94 7.27
C ARG A 159 8.26 5.40 7.65
N THR A 160 7.65 6.17 6.76
CA THR A 160 7.34 7.59 6.94
C THR A 160 5.83 7.79 7.02
N PHE A 161 5.41 8.80 7.78
CA PHE A 161 4.00 9.13 7.94
C PHE A 161 3.80 10.64 8.07
N LYS A 162 2.62 11.12 7.72
CA LYS A 162 2.14 12.49 7.94
C LYS A 162 0.79 12.43 8.65
N ILE A 163 0.70 13.10 9.81
CA ILE A 163 -0.60 13.34 10.48
C ILE A 163 -1.26 14.49 9.74
N LEU A 164 -2.52 14.32 9.35
CA LEU A 164 -3.29 15.36 8.68
C LEU A 164 -3.82 16.38 9.68
N PRO A 165 -3.99 17.65 9.27
CA PRO A 165 -4.64 18.64 10.12
C PRO A 165 -6.04 18.16 10.53
N PRO A 166 -6.51 18.51 11.74
CA PRO A 166 -7.87 18.20 12.15
C PRO A 166 -8.88 18.91 11.24
N LEU A 167 -10.10 18.38 11.20
CA LEU A 167 -11.23 19.09 10.59
C LEU A 167 -11.65 20.26 11.50
N ASP A 168 -12.06 21.38 10.90
CA ASP A 168 -12.51 22.56 11.66
C ASP A 168 -13.78 22.28 12.48
N ASN A 169 -14.65 21.41 11.95
CA ASN A 169 -15.89 21.01 12.58
C ASN A 169 -15.73 19.69 13.35
N LYS A 170 -16.59 19.48 14.35
CA LYS A 170 -16.70 18.21 15.09
C LYS A 170 -17.90 17.40 14.58
N PRO A 171 -17.75 16.54 13.56
CA PRO A 171 -18.83 15.67 13.11
C PRO A 171 -19.12 14.56 14.12
N LEU A 172 -20.26 13.88 13.95
CA LEU A 172 -20.59 12.68 14.71
C LEU A 172 -19.65 11.52 14.36
N LEU A 173 -19.24 11.47 13.10
CA LEU A 173 -18.32 10.48 12.55
C LEU A 173 -17.55 11.11 11.39
N SER A 174 -16.28 10.74 11.23
CA SER A 174 -15.48 11.08 10.05
C SER A 174 -14.94 9.82 9.39
N ALA A 175 -14.88 9.84 8.06
CA ALA A 175 -14.22 8.82 7.27
C ALA A 175 -13.28 9.48 6.25
N TYR A 176 -12.11 8.89 6.04
CA TYR A 176 -11.10 9.45 5.15
C TYR A 176 -10.80 8.47 4.00
N SER A 177 -10.89 8.98 2.78
CA SER A 177 -10.57 8.26 1.55
C SER A 177 -9.41 8.95 0.84
N PHE A 178 -8.68 8.22 0.00
CA PHE A 178 -7.44 8.72 -0.59
C PHE A 178 -7.32 8.32 -2.05
N GLY A 179 -6.76 9.19 -2.88
CA GLY A 179 -6.58 8.89 -4.30
C GLY A 179 -5.63 9.85 -5.02
N TYR A 180 -5.19 9.43 -6.20
CA TYR A 180 -4.29 10.20 -7.05
C TYR A 180 -5.06 11.01 -8.11
N ASP A 181 -4.85 12.32 -8.12
CA ASP A 181 -5.32 13.21 -9.17
C ASP A 181 -4.25 13.33 -10.27
N LYS A 182 -4.51 12.62 -11.37
CA LYS A 182 -3.64 12.59 -12.55
C LYS A 182 -3.50 13.93 -13.27
N PHE A 183 -4.40 14.90 -13.03
CA PHE A 183 -4.37 16.19 -13.69
C PHE A 183 -3.37 17.15 -13.03
N ILE A 184 -3.40 17.22 -11.70
CA ILE A 184 -2.42 18.02 -10.94
C ILE A 184 -1.17 17.23 -10.55
N HIS A 185 -1.11 15.95 -10.93
CA HIS A 185 -0.05 15.00 -10.60
C HIS A 185 0.25 14.87 -9.10
N ASN A 186 -0.79 14.96 -8.28
CA ASN A 186 -0.70 14.96 -6.82
C ASN A 186 -1.83 14.14 -6.19
N TYR A 187 -1.73 13.87 -4.90
CA TYR A 187 -2.71 13.09 -4.15
C TYR A 187 -3.71 13.99 -3.44
N LYS A 188 -4.93 13.47 -3.27
CA LYS A 188 -6.01 14.11 -2.53
C LYS A 188 -6.51 13.16 -1.45
N VAL A 189 -6.74 13.73 -0.27
CA VAL A 189 -7.47 13.10 0.84
C VAL A 189 -8.88 13.69 0.85
N ILE A 190 -9.89 12.83 0.95
CA ILE A 190 -11.29 13.19 0.97
C ILE A 190 -11.80 12.84 2.36
N ALA A 191 -12.11 13.84 3.15
CA ALA A 191 -12.77 13.71 4.44
C ALA A 191 -14.29 13.80 4.25
N MET A 192 -14.99 12.77 4.70
CA MET A 192 -16.45 12.75 4.82
C MET A 192 -16.81 12.97 6.29
N SER A 193 -17.53 14.05 6.56
CA SER A 193 -17.97 14.47 7.88
C SER A 193 -19.46 14.24 8.02
N PHE A 194 -19.86 13.24 8.81
CA PHE A 194 -21.26 12.87 8.99
C PHE A 194 -21.90 13.66 10.14
N PHE A 195 -22.99 14.35 9.82
CA PHE A 195 -23.87 15.02 10.76
C PHE A 195 -25.26 14.41 10.68
N THR A 196 -26.17 14.82 11.58
CA THR A 196 -27.54 14.25 11.66
C THR A 196 -28.30 14.29 10.33
N GLU A 197 -28.16 15.37 9.55
CA GLU A 197 -28.99 15.62 8.37
C GLU A 197 -28.21 15.63 7.05
N LYS A 198 -26.87 15.61 7.11
CA LYS A 198 -26.02 15.75 5.92
C LYS A 198 -24.65 15.14 6.12
N CYS A 199 -23.98 14.88 5.01
CA CYS A 199 -22.57 14.55 4.97
C CYS A 199 -21.81 15.64 4.23
N GLU A 200 -20.96 16.36 4.97
CA GLU A 200 -20.10 17.40 4.40
C GLU A 200 -18.82 16.75 3.86
N VAL A 201 -18.31 17.25 2.75
CA VAL A 201 -17.10 16.70 2.15
C VAL A 201 -16.03 17.79 2.02
N SER A 202 -14.85 17.46 2.52
CA SER A 202 -13.67 18.31 2.47
C SER A 202 -12.53 17.57 1.78
N VAL A 203 -11.74 18.30 1.00
CA VAL A 203 -10.60 17.78 0.25
C VAL A 203 -9.33 18.46 0.74
N LEU A 204 -8.29 17.68 0.99
CA LEU A 204 -6.94 18.15 1.25
C LEU A 204 -6.02 17.61 0.16
N THR A 205 -5.27 18.49 -0.48
CA THR A 205 -4.23 18.08 -1.45
C THR A 205 -2.92 17.85 -0.70
N LEU A 206 -2.21 16.76 -0.99
CA LEU A 206 -0.95 16.46 -0.35
C LEU A 206 0.07 17.59 -0.55
N GLY A 207 0.76 17.97 0.52
CA GLY A 207 1.65 19.14 0.56
C GLY A 207 0.95 20.45 0.98
N MET A 208 -0.39 20.48 1.02
CA MET A 208 -1.15 21.56 1.66
C MET A 208 -1.46 21.22 3.12
N ASP A 209 -1.74 22.26 3.92
CA ASP A 209 -1.98 22.14 5.36
C ASP A 209 -3.40 22.58 5.78
N SER A 210 -4.31 22.76 4.82
CA SER A 210 -5.71 23.11 5.10
C SER A 210 -6.69 22.27 4.29
N TRP A 211 -7.86 22.05 4.89
CA TRP A 211 -9.00 21.42 4.26
C TRP A 211 -9.77 22.45 3.43
N ARG A 212 -10.21 22.06 2.24
CA ARG A 212 -11.14 22.85 1.43
C ARG A 212 -12.46 22.11 1.28
N ARG A 213 -13.55 22.77 1.65
CA ARG A 213 -14.89 22.22 1.47
C ARG A 213 -15.29 22.16 -0.01
N ILE A 214 -15.96 21.08 -0.41
CA ILE A 214 -16.60 20.91 -1.72
C ILE A 214 -18.12 20.70 -1.54
N GLN A 215 -18.83 20.33 -2.59
CA GLN A 215 -20.27 20.05 -2.48
C GLN A 215 -20.51 18.90 -1.49
N ASP A 216 -21.59 19.02 -0.72
CA ASP A 216 -22.03 17.99 0.21
C ASP A 216 -22.28 16.66 -0.54
N PHE A 217 -22.10 15.55 0.17
CA PHE A 217 -22.26 14.22 -0.41
C PHE A 217 -23.72 14.04 -0.88
N PRO A 218 -23.96 13.56 -2.11
CA PRO A 218 -25.30 13.50 -2.71
C PRO A 218 -26.11 12.28 -2.25
N SER A 219 -26.05 11.97 -0.96
CA SER A 219 -26.82 10.95 -0.25
C SER A 219 -26.96 11.36 1.22
N SER A 220 -28.12 11.08 1.81
CA SER A 220 -28.46 11.43 3.19
C SER A 220 -27.98 10.41 4.23
N GLY A 221 -27.36 9.30 3.79
CA GLY A 221 -27.02 8.17 4.66
C GLY A 221 -25.52 8.00 4.90
N LEU A 222 -25.19 7.12 5.84
CA LEU A 222 -23.84 6.59 6.00
C LEU A 222 -23.41 5.82 4.74
N VAL A 223 -22.10 5.71 4.56
CA VAL A 223 -21.48 4.90 3.50
C VAL A 223 -20.99 3.57 4.04
N ARG A 224 -21.07 2.52 3.21
CA ARG A 224 -20.51 1.20 3.50
C ARG A 224 -19.00 1.25 3.24
N GLY A 225 -18.22 1.32 4.31
CA GLY A 225 -16.76 1.31 4.24
C GLY A 225 -16.15 2.64 3.78
N LEU A 226 -14.90 2.59 3.33
CA LEU A 226 -14.18 3.75 2.80
C LEU A 226 -14.33 3.88 1.27
N GLY A 227 -14.00 5.06 0.75
CA GLY A 227 -14.00 5.32 -0.68
C GLY A 227 -12.89 4.55 -1.38
N ILE A 228 -13.25 3.89 -2.48
CA ILE A 228 -12.33 3.09 -3.29
C ILE A 228 -11.83 3.94 -4.46
N PHE A 229 -10.52 4.11 -4.54
CA PHE A 229 -9.87 4.80 -5.64
C PHE A 229 -9.78 3.90 -6.88
N VAL A 230 -10.33 4.37 -8.00
CA VAL A 230 -10.26 3.71 -9.31
C VAL A 230 -10.15 4.77 -10.40
N ALA A 231 -9.11 4.66 -11.25
CA ALA A 231 -8.94 5.43 -12.48
C ALA A 231 -9.07 6.98 -12.36
N GLY A 232 -8.73 7.56 -11.21
CA GLY A 232 -8.85 9.01 -10.95
C GLY A 232 -10.17 9.43 -10.29
N THR A 233 -10.97 8.46 -9.84
CA THR A 233 -12.21 8.70 -9.09
C THR A 233 -12.14 8.00 -7.73
N VAL A 234 -12.87 8.50 -6.74
CA VAL A 234 -13.09 7.81 -5.46
C VAL A 234 -14.56 7.44 -5.37
N ASN A 235 -14.85 6.19 -5.02
CA ASN A 235 -16.17 5.60 -5.17
C ASN A 235 -16.69 5.05 -3.83
N TRP A 236 -17.91 5.41 -3.46
CA TRP A 236 -18.57 4.97 -2.23
C TRP A 236 -19.88 4.25 -2.53
N LEU A 237 -20.27 3.36 -1.64
CA LEU A 237 -21.56 2.67 -1.66
C LEU A 237 -22.37 3.16 -0.46
N PRO A 238 -23.24 4.16 -0.63
CA PRO A 238 -24.12 4.61 0.45
C PRO A 238 -25.16 3.54 0.80
N LEU A 239 -25.79 3.66 1.97
CA LEU A 239 -26.83 2.74 2.41
C LEU A 239 -28.12 2.81 1.58
N ASP A 240 -28.35 3.89 0.84
CA ASP A 240 -29.43 4.00 -0.17
C ASP A 240 -29.10 3.22 -1.47
N ASN A 241 -27.89 2.66 -1.53
CA ASN A 241 -27.35 1.68 -2.47
C ASN A 241 -27.23 2.13 -3.93
N LEU A 242 -27.06 3.43 -4.19
CA LEU A 242 -26.57 3.91 -5.48
C LEU A 242 -25.12 4.33 -5.35
N ILE A 243 -24.23 3.71 -6.13
CA ILE A 243 -22.79 4.01 -6.07
C ILE A 243 -22.57 5.47 -6.45
N VAL A 244 -21.88 6.21 -5.57
CA VAL A 244 -21.50 7.61 -5.79
C VAL A 244 -20.00 7.66 -6.06
N SER A 245 -19.62 8.32 -7.15
CA SER A 245 -18.24 8.47 -7.60
C SER A 245 -17.89 9.95 -7.63
N LEU A 246 -16.77 10.34 -7.00
CA LEU A 246 -16.21 11.67 -7.06
C LEU A 246 -15.06 11.68 -8.07
N ASP A 247 -15.19 12.47 -9.13
CA ASP A 247 -14.09 12.76 -10.05
C ASP A 247 -13.07 13.67 -9.36
N LEU A 248 -11.84 13.21 -9.14
CA LEU A 248 -10.84 14.00 -8.41
C LEU A 248 -10.36 15.23 -9.17
N LYS A 249 -10.44 15.23 -10.51
CA LYS A 249 -10.04 16.38 -11.33
C LYS A 249 -11.11 17.47 -11.26
N LYS A 250 -12.37 17.09 -11.45
CA LYS A 250 -13.51 18.04 -11.52
C LYS A 250 -14.08 18.36 -10.15
N GLU A 251 -13.85 17.49 -9.18
CA GLU A 251 -14.47 17.51 -7.85
C GLU A 251 -16.00 17.54 -7.94
N LEU A 252 -16.54 16.74 -8.86
CA LEU A 252 -17.97 16.59 -9.06
C LEU A 252 -18.40 15.14 -8.89
N TYR A 253 -19.58 14.97 -8.30
CA TYR A 253 -20.17 13.66 -8.13
C TYR A 253 -20.87 13.18 -9.40
N GLN A 254 -20.79 11.89 -9.63
CA GLN A 254 -21.58 11.15 -10.59
C GLN A 254 -22.15 9.89 -9.93
N LYS A 255 -23.32 9.47 -10.38
CA LYS A 255 -23.95 8.24 -9.93
C LYS A 255 -23.59 7.12 -10.90
N ILE A 256 -23.07 6.02 -10.37
CA ILE A 256 -22.77 4.81 -11.14
C ILE A 256 -23.98 3.88 -11.00
N PRO A 257 -24.56 3.38 -12.11
CA PRO A 257 -25.67 2.44 -12.05
C PRO A 257 -25.23 1.16 -11.33
N GLN A 258 -26.14 0.50 -10.63
CA GLN A 258 -25.89 -0.81 -10.02
C GLN A 258 -25.79 -1.93 -11.08
N PRO A 259 -25.22 -3.11 -10.76
CA PRO A 259 -25.23 -4.23 -11.68
C PRO A 259 -26.64 -4.71 -12.04
N PRO A 260 -26.84 -5.25 -13.26
CA PRO A 260 -28.09 -5.90 -13.64
C PRO A 260 -28.42 -7.04 -12.68
N LEU A 261 -29.70 -7.20 -12.35
CA LEU A 261 -30.22 -8.31 -11.52
C LEU A 261 -29.72 -8.33 -10.06
N VAL A 262 -28.95 -7.32 -9.65
CA VAL A 262 -28.55 -7.14 -8.24
C VAL A 262 -29.42 -6.04 -7.63
N ASP A 263 -30.20 -6.41 -6.62
CA ASP A 263 -30.82 -5.44 -5.72
C ASP A 263 -29.87 -5.18 -4.56
N LEU A 264 -29.08 -4.11 -4.65
CA LEU A 264 -28.12 -3.76 -3.61
C LEU A 264 -28.78 -3.42 -2.26
N LYS A 265 -30.11 -3.25 -2.22
CA LYS A 265 -30.89 -3.10 -0.98
C LYS A 265 -31.06 -4.42 -0.22
N LYS A 266 -30.86 -5.55 -0.89
CA LYS A 266 -30.97 -6.89 -0.32
C LYS A 266 -29.57 -7.48 -0.15
N GLY A 267 -29.26 -8.01 1.03
CA GLY A 267 -27.94 -8.54 1.35
C GLY A 267 -26.86 -7.51 1.76
N ILE A 268 -25.62 -8.01 1.84
CA ILE A 268 -24.45 -7.26 2.30
C ILE A 268 -23.48 -7.12 1.14
N TRP A 269 -23.36 -5.89 0.63
CA TRP A 269 -22.49 -5.55 -0.51
C TRP A 269 -21.38 -4.60 -0.08
N THR A 270 -20.20 -4.79 -0.67
CA THR A 270 -19.02 -3.95 -0.45
C THR A 270 -18.40 -3.59 -1.80
N LEU A 271 -17.82 -2.38 -1.89
CA LEU A 271 -17.02 -1.96 -3.04
C LEU A 271 -15.56 -2.40 -2.90
N GLY A 272 -14.92 -2.67 -4.03
CA GLY A 272 -13.49 -2.88 -4.12
C GLY A 272 -12.92 -2.41 -5.45
N ALA A 273 -11.60 -2.52 -5.57
CA ALA A 273 -10.89 -2.32 -6.82
C ALA A 273 -10.29 -3.65 -7.25
N LEU A 274 -10.48 -4.01 -8.52
CA LEU A 274 -9.92 -5.22 -9.11
C LEU A 274 -9.47 -4.92 -10.53
N LYS A 275 -8.19 -5.19 -10.85
CA LYS A 275 -7.60 -4.91 -12.18
C LYS A 275 -7.86 -3.47 -12.64
N ASP A 276 -7.63 -2.49 -11.77
CA ASP A 276 -7.90 -1.07 -12.02
C ASP A 276 -9.35 -0.73 -12.40
N CYS A 277 -10.28 -1.63 -12.15
CA CYS A 277 -11.72 -1.44 -12.36
C CYS A 277 -12.45 -1.45 -11.03
N LEU A 278 -13.59 -0.77 -10.97
CA LEU A 278 -14.47 -0.82 -9.81
C LEU A 278 -15.16 -2.19 -9.78
N CYS A 279 -15.15 -2.84 -8.63
CA CYS A 279 -15.89 -4.06 -8.40
C CYS A 279 -16.83 -3.93 -7.21
N ILE A 280 -17.90 -4.73 -7.21
CA ILE A 280 -18.68 -4.99 -6.00
C ILE A 280 -18.62 -6.49 -5.71
N TYR A 281 -18.65 -6.82 -4.43
CA TYR A 281 -18.78 -8.18 -3.99
C TYR A 281 -19.72 -8.27 -2.80
N GLY A 282 -20.47 -9.35 -2.75
CA GLY A 282 -21.51 -9.56 -1.74
C GLY A 282 -22.34 -10.78 -2.05
N SER A 283 -23.32 -11.05 -1.18
CA SER A 283 -24.32 -12.08 -1.36
C SER A 283 -25.70 -11.47 -1.16
N SER A 284 -26.67 -11.92 -1.96
CA SER A 284 -28.09 -11.77 -1.66
C SER A 284 -28.49 -12.61 -0.44
N ASP A 285 -29.72 -12.42 0.04
CA ASP A 285 -30.26 -13.00 1.28
C ASP A 285 -30.08 -14.53 1.41
N ASP A 286 -29.95 -15.26 0.30
CA ASP A 286 -29.53 -16.66 0.26
C ASP A 286 -27.98 -16.76 0.18
N ILE A 287 -27.32 -16.83 1.35
CA ILE A 287 -25.86 -16.77 1.58
C ILE A 287 -25.13 -18.03 1.06
N VAL A 288 -25.29 -18.36 -0.22
CA VAL A 288 -24.72 -19.57 -0.84
C VAL A 288 -23.48 -19.25 -1.68
N PHE A 289 -23.42 -18.04 -2.25
CA PHE A 289 -22.31 -17.60 -3.09
C PHE A 289 -21.93 -16.15 -2.82
N LEU A 290 -20.63 -15.87 -2.86
CA LEU A 290 -20.11 -14.53 -3.02
C LEU A 290 -20.04 -14.21 -4.52
N ASP A 291 -20.89 -13.28 -4.94
CA ASP A 291 -20.89 -12.76 -6.29
C ASP A 291 -19.90 -11.61 -6.40
N ILE A 292 -19.02 -11.68 -7.40
CA ILE A 292 -18.08 -10.60 -7.71
C ILE A 292 -18.44 -10.02 -9.07
N TRP A 293 -18.85 -8.75 -9.09
CA TRP A 293 -19.16 -8.01 -10.30
C TRP A 293 -18.09 -6.95 -10.54
N ILE A 294 -17.71 -6.77 -11.79
CA ILE A 294 -16.73 -5.77 -12.21
C ILE A 294 -17.33 -4.85 -13.27
N THR A 295 -16.95 -3.58 -13.22
CA THR A 295 -17.28 -2.62 -14.26
C THR A 295 -16.45 -2.88 -15.52
N LYS A 296 -17.12 -2.91 -16.67
CA LYS A 296 -16.50 -2.78 -18.00
C LYS A 296 -16.79 -1.39 -18.52
N GLU A 297 -15.77 -0.73 -19.01
CA GLU A 297 -15.92 0.50 -19.78
C GLU A 297 -16.46 0.15 -21.18
N TYR A 298 -17.76 0.30 -21.40
CA TYR A 298 -18.35 0.25 -22.73
C TYR A 298 -19.07 1.58 -23.00
N ARG A 299 -18.56 2.36 -23.97
CA ARG A 299 -19.20 3.58 -24.51
C ARG A 299 -19.88 4.47 -23.44
N ASN A 300 -19.08 5.07 -22.54
CA ASN A 300 -19.51 6.08 -21.55
C ASN A 300 -20.64 5.68 -20.58
N LYS A 301 -21.02 4.40 -20.50
CA LYS A 301 -21.91 3.88 -19.45
C LYS A 301 -21.24 2.65 -18.83
N ALA A 302 -20.97 2.71 -17.53
CA ALA A 302 -20.45 1.56 -16.79
C ALA A 302 -21.41 0.38 -16.98
N SER A 303 -20.95 -0.67 -17.64
CA SER A 303 -21.69 -1.92 -17.77
C SER A 303 -21.09 -2.92 -16.80
N TRP A 304 -21.90 -3.56 -15.98
CA TRP A 304 -21.39 -4.55 -15.03
C TRP A 304 -21.37 -5.92 -15.66
N THR A 305 -20.34 -6.70 -15.37
CA THR A 305 -20.27 -8.12 -15.71
C THR A 305 -19.96 -8.90 -14.44
N LYS A 306 -20.72 -9.98 -14.21
CA LYS A 306 -20.39 -10.94 -13.16
C LYS A 306 -19.12 -11.67 -13.56
N LEU A 307 -18.08 -11.55 -12.75
CA LEU A 307 -16.76 -12.11 -13.02
C LEU A 307 -16.59 -13.47 -12.34
N TYR A 308 -17.00 -13.57 -11.08
CA TYR A 308 -16.91 -14.81 -10.29
C TYR A 308 -18.17 -15.06 -9.46
N CYS A 309 -18.40 -16.33 -9.16
CA CYS A 309 -19.40 -16.84 -8.24
C CYS A 309 -18.65 -17.78 -7.29
N VAL A 310 -18.17 -17.25 -6.16
CA VAL A 310 -17.34 -18.02 -5.23
C VAL A 310 -18.28 -18.74 -4.27
N PRO A 311 -18.30 -20.08 -4.23
CA PRO A 311 -19.14 -20.81 -3.29
C PRO A 311 -18.70 -20.51 -1.86
N HIS A 312 -19.64 -20.44 -0.92
CA HIS A 312 -19.26 -20.37 0.48
C HIS A 312 -18.48 -21.63 0.89
N MET A 313 -17.35 -21.44 1.57
CA MET A 313 -16.56 -22.53 2.16
C MET A 313 -17.38 -23.21 3.26
N GLY A 314 -17.96 -24.35 2.93
CA GLY A 314 -18.76 -25.16 3.84
C GLY A 314 -17.92 -25.85 4.90
N ILE A 315 -17.77 -25.22 6.06
CA ILE A 315 -17.78 -25.90 7.36
C ILE A 315 -18.76 -25.12 8.24
N GLY A 316 -20.02 -25.58 8.32
CA GLY A 316 -21.01 -25.08 9.28
C GLY A 316 -22.06 -24.07 8.78
N GLY A 317 -21.99 -23.61 7.52
CA GLY A 317 -22.99 -22.70 6.95
C GLY A 317 -22.84 -21.25 7.44
N ILE A 318 -22.78 -20.31 6.49
CA ILE A 318 -22.68 -18.85 6.68
C ILE A 318 -21.27 -18.34 7.11
N CYS A 319 -20.60 -17.60 6.20
CA CYS A 319 -19.45 -16.74 6.54
C CYS A 319 -19.92 -15.27 6.56
N ALA A 320 -19.66 -14.53 7.64
CA ALA A 320 -20.25 -13.21 7.85
C ALA A 320 -19.59 -12.06 7.06
N TYR A 321 -18.34 -12.21 6.62
CA TYR A 321 -17.64 -11.16 5.88
C TYR A 321 -16.61 -11.78 4.95
N THR A 322 -16.77 -11.56 3.64
CA THR A 322 -15.82 -12.02 2.63
C THR A 322 -15.33 -10.81 1.82
N LYS A 323 -14.02 -10.54 1.88
CA LYS A 323 -13.36 -9.48 1.09
C LYS A 323 -12.48 -10.15 0.04
N THR A 324 -12.73 -9.86 -1.23
CA THR A 324 -11.78 -10.17 -2.29
C THR A 324 -10.63 -9.18 -2.19
N MET A 325 -9.41 -9.70 -2.04
CA MET A 325 -8.22 -8.87 -1.82
C MET A 325 -7.38 -8.72 -3.08
N TYR A 326 -7.20 -9.81 -3.82
CA TYR A 326 -6.28 -9.85 -4.95
C TYR A 326 -6.71 -10.84 -6.04
N PHE A 327 -6.34 -10.52 -7.28
CA PHE A 327 -6.52 -11.40 -8.43
C PHE A 327 -5.16 -11.85 -8.98
N PHE A 328 -4.98 -13.15 -9.08
CA PHE A 328 -3.80 -13.74 -9.71
C PHE A 328 -4.03 -13.97 -11.20
N GLU A 329 -3.00 -13.79 -12.04
CA GLU A 329 -3.08 -13.97 -13.50
C GLU A 329 -3.60 -15.36 -13.94
N ASN A 330 -3.53 -16.37 -13.08
CA ASN A 330 -3.96 -17.75 -13.34
C ASN A 330 -5.43 -18.05 -12.98
N ASP A 331 -6.29 -17.02 -12.87
CA ASP A 331 -7.70 -17.12 -12.48
C ASP A 331 -7.92 -17.61 -11.03
N ARG A 332 -6.96 -17.30 -10.16
CA ARG A 332 -7.09 -17.50 -8.73
C ARG A 332 -7.43 -16.19 -8.02
N LEU A 333 -8.14 -16.29 -6.91
CA LEU A 333 -8.54 -15.17 -6.07
C LEU A 333 -7.97 -15.31 -4.67
N LEU A 334 -7.37 -14.24 -4.14
CA LEU A 334 -7.08 -14.14 -2.72
C LEU A 334 -8.31 -13.59 -2.00
N VAL A 335 -8.84 -14.38 -1.07
CA VAL A 335 -10.11 -14.10 -0.39
C VAL A 335 -9.91 -14.20 1.11
N GLY A 336 -10.41 -13.22 1.85
CA GLY A 336 -10.46 -13.25 3.31
C GLY A 336 -11.84 -13.60 3.80
N PHE A 337 -11.96 -14.47 4.81
CA PHE A 337 -13.22 -14.75 5.48
C PHE A 337 -13.03 -14.96 6.99
N TYR A 338 -14.12 -14.78 7.73
CA TYR A 338 -14.20 -15.17 9.14
C TYR A 338 -14.80 -16.57 9.26
N GLU A 339 -14.09 -17.45 9.97
CA GLU A 339 -14.57 -18.78 10.31
C GLU A 339 -15.65 -18.69 11.40
N LEU A 340 -16.83 -19.24 11.11
CA LEU A 340 -17.94 -19.27 12.06
C LEU A 340 -17.60 -20.20 13.23
N GLY A 341 -17.85 -19.76 14.47
CA GLY A 341 -17.58 -20.52 15.69
C GLY A 341 -16.22 -20.26 16.34
N SER A 342 -15.18 -19.93 15.57
CA SER A 342 -13.87 -19.52 16.11
C SER A 342 -13.65 -18.01 16.06
N SER A 343 -14.44 -17.28 15.27
CA SER A 343 -14.27 -15.84 14.97
C SER A 343 -12.86 -15.51 14.45
N LYS A 344 -12.12 -16.50 13.95
CA LYS A 344 -10.78 -16.32 13.40
C LYS A 344 -10.86 -15.91 11.94
N PHE A 345 -10.06 -14.93 11.57
CA PHE A 345 -9.90 -14.54 10.20
C PHE A 345 -8.95 -15.49 9.46
N LYS A 346 -9.31 -15.87 8.24
CA LYS A 346 -8.50 -16.69 7.34
C LYS A 346 -8.42 -16.05 5.96
N VAL A 347 -7.25 -16.16 5.36
CA VAL A 347 -6.94 -15.83 3.98
C VAL A 347 -6.79 -17.13 3.21
N VAL A 348 -7.50 -17.26 2.10
CA VAL A 348 -7.45 -18.44 1.22
C VAL A 348 -7.29 -18.04 -0.22
N VAL A 349 -6.74 -18.95 -1.00
CA VAL A 349 -6.70 -18.85 -2.46
C VAL A 349 -7.82 -19.71 -3.03
N TYR A 350 -8.77 -19.09 -3.72
CA TYR A 350 -9.82 -19.77 -4.47
C TYR A 350 -9.37 -19.95 -5.92
N ASP A 351 -9.34 -21.20 -6.39
CA ASP A 351 -9.11 -21.54 -7.79
C ASP A 351 -10.45 -21.62 -8.51
N SER A 352 -10.74 -20.61 -9.33
CA SER A 352 -12.03 -20.52 -10.02
C SER A 352 -12.19 -21.55 -11.14
N LYS A 353 -11.09 -22.11 -11.68
CA LYS A 353 -11.15 -23.13 -12.73
C LYS A 353 -11.56 -24.48 -12.16
N ASN A 354 -11.01 -24.81 -10.99
CA ASN A 354 -11.25 -26.10 -10.33
C ASN A 354 -12.34 -26.04 -9.26
N GLY A 355 -12.78 -24.84 -8.86
CA GLY A 355 -13.74 -24.63 -7.78
C GLY A 355 -13.19 -25.01 -6.39
N THR A 356 -11.86 -25.01 -6.22
CA THR A 356 -11.19 -25.48 -5.00
C THR A 356 -10.64 -24.32 -4.18
N PHE A 357 -10.48 -24.55 -2.88
CA PHE A 357 -9.84 -23.60 -1.98
C PHE A 357 -8.56 -24.15 -1.40
N MET A 358 -7.54 -23.30 -1.35
CA MET A 358 -6.25 -23.60 -0.76
C MET A 358 -6.02 -22.64 0.40
N SER A 359 -5.87 -23.17 1.61
CA SER A 359 -5.57 -22.39 2.81
C SER A 359 -4.09 -22.54 3.17
N PRO A 360 -3.29 -21.47 3.09
CA PRO A 360 -1.96 -21.46 3.68
C PRO A 360 -2.03 -21.85 5.16
N LYS A 361 -1.07 -22.65 5.66
CA LYS A 361 -0.95 -23.00 7.07
C LYS A 361 -0.40 -21.80 7.88
N ASN A 362 -0.52 -21.88 9.20
CA ASN A 362 -0.01 -20.91 10.19
C ASN A 362 -0.65 -19.50 10.13
N GLN A 363 -1.96 -19.45 9.95
CA GLN A 363 -2.73 -18.22 10.08
C GLN A 363 -3.32 -18.14 11.49
N ASN A 364 -2.60 -17.47 12.40
CA ASN A 364 -3.06 -17.22 13.77
C ASN A 364 -3.50 -15.77 13.93
N PHE A 365 -4.43 -15.35 13.08
CA PHE A 365 -5.05 -14.03 13.19
C PHE A 365 -6.15 -14.08 14.24
N ASN A 366 -6.17 -13.07 15.12
CA ASN A 366 -7.19 -12.96 16.16
C ASN A 366 -8.53 -12.50 15.56
N SER A 367 -9.59 -12.55 16.38
CA SER A 367 -10.84 -11.87 16.05
C SER A 367 -10.56 -10.39 15.78
N TRP A 368 -11.20 -9.81 14.75
CA TRP A 368 -11.02 -8.42 14.29
C TRP A 368 -9.73 -8.14 13.50
N THR A 369 -9.57 -8.86 12.39
CA THR A 369 -8.47 -8.64 11.44
C THR A 369 -8.92 -7.82 10.24
N HIS A 370 -8.16 -6.78 9.91
CA HIS A 370 -8.31 -6.01 8.67
C HIS A 370 -7.19 -6.35 7.69
N THR A 371 -7.52 -6.41 6.41
CA THR A 371 -6.56 -6.72 5.36
C THR A 371 -6.70 -5.77 4.21
N GLU A 372 -5.57 -5.39 3.64
CA GLU A 372 -5.49 -4.48 2.51
C GLU A 372 -4.29 -4.87 1.64
N VAL A 373 -4.49 -4.86 0.33
CA VAL A 373 -3.40 -5.09 -0.62
C VAL A 373 -2.83 -3.74 -1.02
N TYR A 374 -1.50 -3.64 -0.98
CA TYR A 374 -0.78 -2.46 -1.40
C TYR A 374 0.40 -2.85 -2.28
N ILE A 375 1.01 -1.87 -2.93
CA ILE A 375 2.25 -2.03 -3.68
C ILE A 375 3.38 -1.31 -2.97
N GLU A 376 4.58 -1.87 -2.99
CA GLU A 376 5.75 -1.15 -2.50
C GLU A 376 5.98 0.12 -3.34
N SER A 377 6.21 1.25 -2.69
CA SER A 377 6.45 2.50 -3.40
C SER A 377 7.46 3.42 -2.71
N LEU A 378 8.08 4.28 -3.52
CA LEU A 378 8.93 5.38 -3.08
C LEU A 378 8.16 6.70 -2.90
N ILE A 379 6.83 6.68 -2.97
CA ILE A 379 6.02 7.90 -2.84
C ILE A 379 5.95 8.28 -1.37
N SER A 380 6.45 9.48 -1.04
CA SER A 380 6.47 9.95 0.34
C SER A 380 5.15 10.65 0.72
N PRO A 381 4.56 10.33 1.89
CA PRO A 381 3.41 11.05 2.42
C PRO A 381 3.77 12.45 2.97
N CYS A 382 5.05 12.79 3.02
CA CYS A 382 5.55 14.08 3.52
C CYS A 382 6.05 15.00 2.40
N SER A 383 5.71 14.69 1.14
CA SER A 383 6.20 15.41 -0.05
C SER A 383 5.55 16.78 -0.21
#